data_AF-A0A2H9MA73-F1
#
_entry.id   AF-A0A2H9MA73-F1
#
_cell.length_a   1.000
_cell.length_b   1.000
_cell.length_c   1.000
_cell.angle_alpha   90.00
_cell.angle_beta   90.00
_cell.angle_gamma   90.00
#
_symmetry.space_group_name_H-M   'P 1'
#
loop_
_entity.id
_entity.type
_entity.pdbx_description
1 polymer ?
#
loop_
_entity_poly.entity_id
_entity_poly.type
_entity_poly.pdbx_seq_one_letter_code
_entity_poly.pdbx_strand_id
1 'polypeptide(L)'
;MNPYNLLRPALFSLDPETAHDATLTTLNTAHCLGLSRLIPQPAPDPRTVMGITFPNPVGLAAGLDKNGACINGLAALGFGFIEIGTVTPRPQPGNPRPRLFRLPDAQAIINRMGFNNHGVDTLLENVKRAQFKGVLGINIGKNADTPIEKAADDYLIGLRRVYPCASYVAINISSPNTRNLRQLQGGDELDALLAQLKTEQEKLAQQHGKYVPLAVKI
;
A
#
# COMPACT_ATOMS: atom_id res chain seq x y z
N MET A 1 6.69 -22.18 -23.17
CA MET A 1 5.30 -21.75 -22.91
C MET A 1 5.29 -21.02 -21.58
N ASN A 2 4.84 -19.76 -21.52
CA ASN A 2 4.85 -19.00 -20.27
C ASN A 2 3.81 -19.61 -19.30
N PRO A 3 4.20 -20.14 -18.11
CA PRO A 3 3.25 -20.73 -17.16
C PRO A 3 2.14 -19.75 -16.74
N TYR A 4 2.39 -18.45 -16.83
CA TYR A 4 1.38 -17.40 -16.63
C TYR A 4 0.17 -17.54 -17.56
N ASN A 5 0.37 -17.99 -18.80
CA ASN A 5 -0.71 -18.16 -19.77
C ASN A 5 -1.67 -19.31 -19.40
N LEU A 6 -1.23 -20.25 -18.56
CA LEU A 6 -2.07 -21.32 -18.01
C LEU A 6 -2.74 -20.91 -16.69
N LEU A 7 -2.00 -20.17 -15.83
CA LEU A 7 -2.51 -19.72 -14.54
C LEU A 7 -3.59 -18.63 -14.69
N ARG A 8 -3.44 -17.73 -15.67
CA ARG A 8 -4.35 -16.59 -15.84
C ARG A 8 -5.79 -17.01 -16.12
N PRO A 9 -6.11 -17.92 -17.07
CA PRO A 9 -7.48 -18.40 -17.26
C PRO A 9 -8.10 -19.01 -16.00
N ALA A 10 -7.34 -19.81 -15.24
CA ALA A 10 -7.81 -20.42 -13.99
C ALA A 10 -8.08 -19.38 -12.89
N LEU A 11 -7.24 -18.33 -12.77
CA LEU A 11 -7.50 -17.22 -11.85
C LEU A 11 -8.72 -16.38 -12.28
N PHE A 12 -8.96 -16.30 -13.59
CA PHE A 12 -10.04 -15.50 -14.16
C PHE A 12 -11.41 -16.20 -14.06
N SER A 13 -11.44 -17.52 -13.85
CA SER A 13 -12.68 -18.26 -13.56
C SER A 13 -13.16 -18.13 -12.10
N LEU A 14 -12.35 -17.54 -11.22
CA LEU A 14 -12.73 -17.25 -9.83
C LEU A 14 -13.30 -15.83 -9.70
N ASP A 15 -14.10 -15.60 -8.65
CA ASP A 15 -14.44 -14.24 -8.20
C ASP A 15 -13.16 -13.38 -8.08
N PRO A 16 -13.16 -12.11 -8.54
CA PRO A 16 -11.98 -11.28 -8.52
C PRO A 16 -11.32 -11.10 -7.15
N GLU A 17 -12.11 -10.98 -6.08
CA GLU A 17 -11.60 -10.81 -4.71
C GLU A 17 -11.05 -12.15 -4.19
N THR A 18 -11.73 -13.27 -4.46
CA THR A 18 -11.20 -14.61 -4.15
C THR A 18 -9.87 -14.90 -4.85
N ALA A 19 -9.76 -14.59 -6.14
CA ALA A 19 -8.52 -14.78 -6.89
C ALA A 19 -7.37 -13.93 -6.33
N HIS A 20 -7.68 -12.71 -5.89
CA HIS A 20 -6.72 -11.80 -5.27
C HIS A 20 -6.16 -12.41 -3.97
N ASP A 21 -7.04 -12.83 -3.06
CA ASP A 21 -6.67 -13.44 -1.78
C ASP A 21 -5.88 -14.75 -1.98
N ALA A 22 -6.33 -15.60 -2.90
CA ALA A 22 -5.66 -16.84 -3.26
C ALA A 22 -4.26 -16.61 -3.84
N THR A 23 -4.11 -15.60 -4.70
CA THR A 23 -2.81 -15.26 -5.31
C THR A 23 -1.81 -14.81 -4.26
N LEU A 24 -2.20 -13.90 -3.36
CA LEU A 24 -1.33 -13.41 -2.29
C LEU A 24 -0.90 -14.55 -1.35
N THR A 25 -1.86 -15.39 -0.95
CA THR A 25 -1.60 -16.56 -0.10
C THR A 25 -0.62 -17.52 -0.77
N THR A 26 -0.81 -17.80 -2.07
CA THR A 26 0.04 -18.69 -2.85
C THR A 26 1.45 -18.13 -3.01
N LEU A 27 1.59 -16.84 -3.33
CA LEU A 27 2.90 -16.19 -3.46
C LEU A 27 3.69 -16.22 -2.14
N ASN A 28 3.03 -15.90 -1.03
CA ASN A 28 3.68 -15.93 0.28
C ASN A 28 4.07 -17.35 0.69
N THR A 29 3.20 -18.34 0.41
CA THR A 29 3.49 -19.75 0.69
C THR A 29 4.66 -20.25 -0.16
N ALA A 30 4.68 -19.96 -1.46
CA ALA A 30 5.77 -20.32 -2.35
C ALA A 30 7.10 -19.70 -1.90
N HIS A 31 7.07 -18.47 -1.38
CA HIS A 31 8.24 -17.85 -0.78
C HIS A 31 8.72 -18.58 0.48
N CYS A 32 7.82 -18.90 1.42
CA CYS A 32 8.15 -19.68 2.62
C CYS A 32 8.74 -21.06 2.29
N LEU A 33 8.30 -21.68 1.20
CA LEU A 33 8.83 -22.95 0.69
C LEU A 33 10.14 -22.79 -0.13
N GLY A 34 10.66 -21.57 -0.28
CA GLY A 34 11.89 -21.28 -1.02
C GLY A 34 11.77 -21.33 -2.54
N LEU A 35 10.56 -21.55 -3.09
CA LEU A 35 10.32 -21.62 -4.54
C LEU A 35 10.50 -20.28 -5.24
N SER A 36 10.38 -19.18 -4.50
CA SER A 36 10.57 -17.82 -5.00
C SER A 36 12.01 -17.55 -5.50
N ARG A 37 13.00 -18.35 -5.08
CA ARG A 37 14.40 -18.28 -5.55
C ARG A 37 14.56 -18.64 -7.04
N LEU A 38 13.56 -19.30 -7.63
CA LEU A 38 13.55 -19.66 -9.04
C LEU A 38 13.14 -18.48 -9.94
N ILE A 39 12.69 -17.37 -9.36
CA ILE A 39 12.24 -16.20 -10.11
C ILE A 39 13.46 -15.36 -10.50
N PRO A 40 13.75 -15.19 -11.80
CA PRO A 40 14.88 -14.38 -12.23
C PRO A 40 14.67 -12.94 -11.79
N GLN A 41 15.73 -12.33 -11.24
CA GLN A 41 15.70 -10.93 -10.83
C GLN A 41 16.01 -10.03 -12.02
N PRO A 42 15.36 -8.86 -12.11
CA PRO A 42 15.71 -7.87 -13.13
C PRO A 42 17.13 -7.35 -12.92
N ALA A 43 17.76 -6.89 -14.01
CA ALA A 43 19.03 -6.19 -13.90
C ALA A 43 18.87 -4.91 -13.04
N PRO A 44 19.84 -4.56 -12.19
CA PRO A 44 19.79 -3.32 -11.42
C PRO A 44 19.72 -2.09 -12.34
N ASP A 45 18.81 -1.16 -12.03
CA ASP A 45 18.69 0.17 -12.67
C ASP A 45 18.42 1.23 -11.60
N PRO A 46 19.42 1.55 -10.76
CA PRO A 46 19.19 2.32 -9.55
C PRO A 46 18.80 3.78 -9.85
N ARG A 47 17.79 4.28 -9.12
CA ARG A 47 17.31 5.68 -9.22
C ARG A 47 17.22 6.31 -7.85
N THR A 48 17.71 7.54 -7.69
CA THR A 48 17.56 8.29 -6.44
C THR A 48 16.42 9.30 -6.56
N VAL A 49 15.38 9.13 -5.74
CA VAL A 49 14.16 9.96 -5.74
C VAL A 49 13.74 10.20 -4.29
N MET A 50 13.36 11.44 -3.93
CA MET A 50 13.02 11.83 -2.56
C MET A 50 14.11 11.51 -1.51
N GLY A 51 15.39 11.43 -1.93
CA GLY A 51 16.50 11.03 -1.06
C GLY A 51 16.62 9.52 -0.82
N ILE A 52 15.81 8.70 -1.49
CA ILE A 52 15.83 7.23 -1.42
C ILE A 52 16.46 6.68 -2.69
N THR A 53 17.35 5.70 -2.56
CA THR A 53 17.89 4.95 -3.71
C THR A 53 17.06 3.70 -3.95
N PHE A 54 16.28 3.71 -5.02
CA PHE A 54 15.47 2.59 -5.49
C PHE A 54 16.35 1.64 -6.34
N PRO A 55 16.34 0.32 -6.12
CA PRO A 55 17.14 -0.64 -6.89
C PRO A 55 16.81 -0.71 -8.39
N ASN A 56 15.54 -0.45 -8.73
CA ASN A 56 15.03 -0.35 -10.09
C ASN A 56 13.77 0.53 -10.10
N PRO A 57 13.35 1.06 -11.26
CA PRO A 57 12.25 2.04 -11.31
C PRO A 57 10.85 1.43 -11.21
N VAL A 58 10.71 0.10 -11.13
CA VAL A 58 9.40 -0.58 -11.14
C VAL A 58 9.00 -0.95 -9.72
N GLY A 59 7.92 -0.34 -9.23
CA GLY A 59 7.36 -0.65 -7.92
C GLY A 59 5.97 -1.27 -7.98
N LEU A 60 5.61 -1.94 -6.90
CA LEU A 60 4.25 -2.41 -6.67
C LEU A 60 3.42 -1.31 -6.01
N ALA A 61 2.33 -0.90 -6.65
CA ALA A 61 1.43 0.12 -6.13
C ALA A 61 0.59 -0.36 -4.93
N ALA A 62 0.17 0.57 -4.08
CA ALA A 62 -0.78 0.30 -3.00
C ALA A 62 -2.10 -0.28 -3.50
N GLY A 63 -2.75 -1.02 -2.62
CA GLY A 63 -4.05 -1.63 -2.84
C GLY A 63 -3.98 -3.12 -3.10
N LEU A 64 -2.81 -3.66 -3.49
CA LEU A 64 -2.59 -5.11 -3.60
C LEU A 64 -2.40 -5.72 -2.20
N ASP A 65 -1.31 -5.43 -1.51
CA ASP A 65 -1.10 -5.90 -0.13
C ASP A 65 -1.48 -4.82 0.89
N LYS A 66 -2.77 -4.75 1.22
CA LYS A 66 -3.32 -3.70 2.11
C LYS A 66 -2.84 -3.82 3.55
N ASN A 67 -2.46 -5.03 3.99
CA ASN A 67 -2.12 -5.32 5.38
C ASN A 67 -0.63 -5.64 5.57
N GLY A 68 0.19 -5.56 4.51
CA GLY A 68 1.60 -5.96 4.53
C GLY A 68 1.82 -7.45 4.79
N ALA A 69 0.82 -8.30 4.53
CA ALA A 69 0.84 -9.71 4.91
C ALA A 69 1.73 -10.58 4.01
N CYS A 70 2.08 -10.11 2.81
CA CYS A 70 2.75 -10.89 1.76
C CYS A 70 3.98 -10.17 1.19
N ILE A 71 4.58 -9.25 1.94
CA ILE A 71 5.71 -8.41 1.50
C ILE A 71 6.84 -9.24 0.88
N ASN A 72 7.28 -10.30 1.54
CA ASN A 72 8.42 -11.10 1.06
C ASN A 72 8.11 -11.91 -0.19
N GLY A 73 6.88 -12.43 -0.31
CA GLY A 73 6.41 -13.11 -1.52
C GLY A 73 6.37 -12.16 -2.71
N LEU A 74 5.89 -10.93 -2.50
CA LEU A 74 5.85 -9.89 -3.53
C LEU A 74 7.25 -9.37 -3.89
N ALA A 75 8.11 -9.18 -2.90
CA ALA A 75 9.48 -8.69 -3.11
C ALA A 75 10.30 -9.63 -4.00
N ALA A 76 10.08 -10.93 -3.89
CA ALA A 76 10.77 -11.91 -4.71
C ALA A 76 10.43 -11.82 -6.21
N LEU A 77 9.37 -11.10 -6.60
CA LEU A 77 9.03 -10.81 -7.99
C LEU A 77 9.95 -9.76 -8.64
N GLY A 78 10.87 -9.14 -7.88
CA GLY A 78 11.89 -8.24 -8.41
C GLY A 78 11.51 -6.75 -8.44
N PHE A 79 10.43 -6.36 -7.77
CA PHE A 79 10.08 -4.94 -7.62
C PHE A 79 11.18 -4.16 -6.90
N GLY A 80 11.51 -2.97 -7.40
CA GLY A 80 12.44 -2.05 -6.74
C GLY A 80 11.88 -1.48 -5.44
N PHE A 81 10.56 -1.36 -5.35
CA PHE A 81 9.87 -0.96 -4.12
C PHE A 81 8.48 -1.56 -4.03
N ILE A 82 7.96 -1.64 -2.80
CA ILE A 82 6.60 -2.10 -2.52
C ILE A 82 5.89 -1.02 -1.73
N GLU A 83 4.71 -0.61 -2.20
CA GLU A 83 3.79 0.23 -1.43
C GLU A 83 2.67 -0.63 -0.85
N ILE A 84 2.63 -0.78 0.49
CA ILE A 84 1.55 -1.47 1.20
C ILE A 84 0.47 -0.49 1.65
N GLY A 85 -0.72 -1.01 2.00
CA GLY A 85 -1.89 -0.20 2.33
C GLY A 85 -2.86 -0.03 1.14
N THR A 86 -3.80 0.89 1.13
CA THR A 86 -4.04 1.92 2.15
C THR A 86 -4.49 1.33 3.49
N VAL A 87 -3.78 1.69 4.56
CA VAL A 87 -4.12 1.33 5.94
C VAL A 87 -4.76 2.51 6.65
N THR A 88 -5.69 2.22 7.56
CA THR A 88 -6.35 3.22 8.42
C THR A 88 -5.94 3.00 9.87
N PRO A 89 -6.11 3.99 10.78
CA PRO A 89 -5.83 3.81 12.20
C PRO A 89 -6.51 2.57 12.80
N ARG A 90 -7.82 2.44 12.59
CA ARG A 90 -8.64 1.31 13.07
C ARG A 90 -8.92 0.33 11.94
N PRO A 91 -9.11 -0.98 12.21
CA PRO A 91 -9.60 -1.93 11.21
C PRO A 91 -10.97 -1.53 10.68
N GLN A 92 -11.24 -1.82 9.40
CA GLN A 92 -12.57 -1.67 8.82
C GLN A 92 -12.81 -2.68 7.69
N PRO A 93 -14.05 -3.18 7.54
CA PRO A 93 -14.37 -4.21 6.55
C PRO A 93 -14.37 -3.70 5.10
N GLY A 94 -14.46 -2.38 4.90
CA GLY A 94 -14.71 -1.75 3.60
C GLY A 94 -16.16 -1.83 3.15
N ASN A 95 -16.41 -1.57 1.87
CA ASN A 95 -17.78 -1.61 1.32
C ASN A 95 -18.29 -3.05 1.14
N PRO A 96 -19.61 -3.29 1.08
CA PRO A 96 -20.18 -4.61 0.83
C PRO A 96 -19.73 -5.23 -0.50
N ARG A 97 -19.63 -6.57 -0.54
CA ARG A 97 -19.35 -7.34 -1.77
C ARG A 97 -20.60 -7.50 -2.64
N PRO A 98 -20.48 -7.67 -3.98
CA PRO A 98 -19.24 -7.63 -4.77
C PRO A 98 -18.72 -6.21 -4.96
N ARG A 99 -17.40 -6.05 -4.94
CA ARG A 99 -16.71 -4.75 -4.91
C ARG A 99 -15.44 -4.68 -5.76
N LEU A 100 -15.11 -5.76 -6.48
CA LEU A 100 -14.04 -5.82 -7.45
C LEU A 100 -14.56 -6.52 -8.71
N PHE A 101 -14.33 -5.88 -9.86
CA PHE A 101 -14.86 -6.31 -11.16
C PHE A 101 -13.72 -6.29 -12.17
N ARG A 102 -13.72 -7.25 -13.10
CA ARG A 102 -12.76 -7.33 -14.21
C ARG A 102 -13.46 -6.99 -15.52
N LEU A 103 -12.75 -6.29 -16.39
CA LEU A 103 -13.11 -6.06 -17.78
C LEU A 103 -11.95 -6.59 -18.65
N PRO A 104 -11.91 -7.91 -18.94
CA PRO A 104 -10.76 -8.54 -19.59
C PRO A 104 -10.40 -7.94 -20.95
N ASP A 105 -11.41 -7.64 -21.78
CA ASP A 105 -11.22 -7.09 -23.13
C ASP A 105 -10.59 -5.69 -23.10
N ALA A 106 -10.89 -4.91 -22.05
CA ALA A 106 -10.31 -3.60 -21.82
C ALA A 106 -9.02 -3.65 -20.96
N GLN A 107 -8.57 -4.84 -20.56
CA GLN A 107 -7.48 -5.06 -19.60
C GLN A 107 -7.63 -4.20 -18.33
N ALA A 108 -8.87 -4.02 -17.87
CA ALA A 108 -9.21 -3.08 -16.81
C ALA A 108 -9.88 -3.76 -15.61
N ILE A 109 -9.87 -3.03 -14.49
CA ILE A 109 -10.60 -3.37 -13.27
C ILE A 109 -11.41 -2.18 -12.80
N ILE A 110 -12.56 -2.46 -12.19
CA ILE A 110 -13.33 -1.47 -11.42
C ILE A 110 -13.39 -1.97 -10.00
N ASN A 111 -13.11 -1.11 -9.02
CA ASN A 111 -13.22 -1.48 -7.62
C ASN A 111 -13.88 -0.39 -6.78
N ARG A 112 -14.61 -0.85 -5.77
CA ARG A 112 -15.23 -0.03 -4.74
C ARG A 112 -14.90 -0.55 -3.36
N MET A 113 -13.64 -0.87 -3.09
CA MET A 113 -13.23 -1.59 -1.89
C MET A 113 -13.50 -0.82 -0.58
N GLY A 114 -13.30 0.51 -0.57
CA GLY A 114 -13.56 1.36 0.60
C GLY A 114 -12.56 1.17 1.74
N PHE A 115 -11.27 1.06 1.44
CA PHE A 115 -10.18 0.85 2.42
C PHE A 115 -10.43 -0.32 3.38
N ASN A 116 -10.81 -1.51 2.88
CA ASN A 116 -10.83 -2.72 3.70
C ASN A 116 -9.41 -3.07 4.20
N ASN A 117 -9.18 -3.04 5.51
CA ASN A 117 -7.88 -3.33 6.11
C ASN A 117 -8.01 -3.69 7.60
N HIS A 118 -6.96 -4.26 8.17
CA HIS A 118 -6.93 -4.74 9.56
C HIS A 118 -6.38 -3.70 10.55
N GLY A 119 -6.22 -2.43 10.13
CA GLY A 119 -5.69 -1.36 10.96
C GLY A 119 -4.16 -1.30 10.95
N VAL A 120 -3.64 -0.16 11.38
CA VAL A 120 -2.20 0.14 11.32
C VAL A 120 -1.37 -0.79 12.21
N ASP A 121 -1.91 -1.21 13.36
CA ASP A 121 -1.17 -2.05 14.30
C ASP A 121 -0.90 -3.45 13.73
N THR A 122 -1.90 -4.09 13.12
CA THR A 122 -1.73 -5.37 12.42
C THR A 122 -0.77 -5.24 11.23
N LEU A 123 -0.81 -4.12 10.49
CA LEU A 123 0.14 -3.88 9.41
C LEU A 123 1.57 -3.82 9.95
N LEU A 124 1.82 -3.12 11.06
CA LEU A 124 3.15 -3.01 11.66
C LEU A 124 3.68 -4.35 12.17
N GLU A 125 2.82 -5.19 12.74
CA GLU A 125 3.20 -6.57 13.12
C GLU A 125 3.65 -7.39 11.91
N ASN A 126 2.93 -7.26 10.78
CA ASN A 126 3.30 -7.93 9.54
C ASN A 126 4.61 -7.40 8.96
N VAL A 127 4.82 -6.07 8.95
CA VAL A 127 6.09 -5.46 8.52
C VAL A 127 7.26 -5.95 9.38
N LYS A 128 7.09 -6.00 10.70
CA LYS A 128 8.11 -6.51 11.62
C LYS A 128 8.47 -7.96 11.32
N ARG A 129 7.46 -8.81 11.06
CA ARG A 129 7.64 -10.23 10.73
C ARG A 129 8.30 -10.44 9.37
N ALA A 130 8.02 -9.59 8.38
CA ALA A 130 8.61 -9.69 7.06
C ALA A 130 10.13 -9.47 7.08
N GLN A 131 10.64 -8.63 8.00
CA GLN A 131 12.06 -8.22 8.06
C GLN A 131 12.62 -7.71 6.72
N PHE A 132 11.75 -7.21 5.85
CA PHE A 132 12.10 -6.73 4.51
C PHE A 132 13.09 -5.56 4.59
N LYS A 133 14.11 -5.59 3.72
CA LYS A 133 15.20 -4.61 3.68
C LYS A 133 15.20 -3.71 2.46
N GLY A 134 14.26 -3.91 1.53
CA GLY A 134 14.10 -3.04 0.37
C GLY A 134 13.32 -1.76 0.69
N VAL A 135 13.01 -0.99 -0.36
CA VAL A 135 12.26 0.25 -0.20
C VAL A 135 10.78 -0.06 0.03
N LEU A 136 10.27 0.29 1.20
CA LEU A 136 8.89 0.05 1.63
C LEU A 136 8.14 1.37 1.76
N GLY A 137 7.18 1.59 0.86
CA GLY A 137 6.18 2.63 0.98
C GLY A 137 5.03 2.18 1.86
N ILE A 138 4.52 3.06 2.73
CA ILE A 138 3.31 2.78 3.51
C ILE A 138 2.26 3.84 3.19
N ASN A 139 1.17 3.39 2.57
CA ASN A 139 0.05 4.22 2.16
C ASN A 139 -0.97 4.31 3.29
N ILE A 140 -1.24 5.53 3.77
CA ILE A 140 -2.15 5.78 4.90
C ILE A 140 -3.39 6.54 4.43
N GLY A 141 -4.51 6.28 5.11
CA GLY A 141 -5.80 6.88 4.81
C GLY A 141 -6.67 7.06 6.06
N LYS A 142 -7.79 7.76 5.86
CA LYS A 142 -8.81 8.02 6.89
C LYS A 142 -9.76 6.84 7.05
N ASN A 143 -10.13 6.52 8.30
CA ASN A 143 -11.23 5.60 8.58
C ASN A 143 -12.56 6.12 8.00
N ALA A 144 -13.47 5.22 7.62
CA ALA A 144 -14.72 5.59 6.95
C ALA A 144 -15.64 6.44 7.84
N ASP A 145 -15.66 6.17 9.15
CA ASP A 145 -16.52 6.80 10.17
C ASP A 145 -15.94 8.10 10.74
N THR A 146 -14.64 8.38 10.53
CA THR A 146 -14.04 9.66 10.95
C THR A 146 -14.65 10.81 10.13
N PRO A 147 -15.22 11.85 10.77
CA PRO A 147 -15.71 13.04 10.05
C PRO A 147 -14.60 13.71 9.23
N ILE A 148 -14.95 14.41 8.15
CA ILE A 148 -13.95 14.99 7.25
C ILE A 148 -13.13 16.09 7.95
N GLU A 149 -13.76 16.80 8.89
CA GLU A 149 -13.17 17.84 9.73
C GLU A 149 -12.09 17.28 10.67
N LYS A 150 -12.16 15.97 10.96
CA LYS A 150 -11.19 15.23 11.78
C LYS A 150 -10.29 14.33 10.94
N ALA A 151 -10.30 14.48 9.62
CA ALA A 151 -9.49 13.64 8.74
C ALA A 151 -7.99 13.71 9.07
N ALA A 152 -7.50 14.90 9.41
CA ALA A 152 -6.10 15.13 9.78
C ALA A 152 -5.64 14.24 10.94
N ASP A 153 -6.50 13.99 11.92
CA ASP A 153 -6.19 13.15 13.08
C ASP A 153 -5.79 11.73 12.64
N ASP A 154 -6.54 11.13 11.71
CA ASP A 154 -6.26 9.78 11.22
C ASP A 154 -4.93 9.72 10.46
N TYR A 155 -4.62 10.74 9.64
CA TYR A 155 -3.34 10.80 8.95
C TYR A 155 -2.17 11.03 9.91
N LEU A 156 -2.34 11.86 10.94
CA LEU A 156 -1.32 12.09 11.98
C LEU A 156 -1.07 10.82 12.79
N ILE A 157 -2.12 10.09 13.18
CA ILE A 157 -2.00 8.77 13.83
C ILE A 157 -1.26 7.81 12.90
N GLY A 158 -1.70 7.68 11.65
CA GLY A 158 -1.06 6.83 10.65
C GLY A 158 0.43 7.15 10.50
N LEU A 159 0.76 8.44 10.27
CA LEU A 159 2.12 8.92 10.11
C LEU A 159 3.00 8.55 11.30
N ARG A 160 2.60 8.90 12.53
CA ARG A 160 3.34 8.58 13.77
C ARG A 160 3.63 7.08 13.89
N ARG A 161 2.63 6.24 13.58
CA ARG A 161 2.73 4.77 13.72
C ARG A 161 3.68 4.17 12.67
N VAL A 162 3.63 4.64 11.42
CA VAL A 162 4.38 4.02 10.31
C VAL A 162 5.78 4.59 10.11
N TYR A 163 6.05 5.82 10.56
CA TYR A 163 7.32 6.53 10.40
C TYR A 163 8.57 5.71 10.73
N PRO A 164 8.62 4.93 11.84
CA PRO A 164 9.84 4.20 12.21
C PRO A 164 10.23 3.11 11.19
N CYS A 165 9.28 2.55 10.45
CA CYS A 165 9.50 1.42 9.56
C CYS A 165 9.34 1.73 8.06
N ALA A 166 8.71 2.85 7.71
CA ALA A 166 8.55 3.27 6.32
C ALA A 166 9.86 3.82 5.72
N SER A 167 10.09 3.53 4.44
CA SER A 167 11.06 4.26 3.60
C SER A 167 10.46 5.58 3.11
N TYR A 168 9.17 5.58 2.77
CA TYR A 168 8.37 6.77 2.50
C TYR A 168 6.92 6.54 2.92
N VAL A 169 6.17 7.61 3.17
CA VAL A 169 4.75 7.53 3.51
C VAL A 169 3.92 8.16 2.40
N ALA A 170 2.94 7.41 1.88
CA ALA A 170 2.00 7.91 0.88
C ALA A 170 0.71 8.38 1.56
N ILE A 171 0.33 9.64 1.36
CA ILE A 171 -0.89 10.26 1.89
C ILE A 171 -1.99 10.10 0.83
N ASN A 172 -2.96 9.22 1.09
CA ASN A 172 -4.03 8.93 0.12
C ASN A 172 -5.28 9.76 0.37
N ILE A 173 -5.45 10.81 -0.44
CA ILE A 173 -6.62 11.70 -0.45
C ILE A 173 -7.48 11.51 -1.72
N SER A 174 -7.23 10.47 -2.52
CA SER A 174 -7.79 10.32 -3.87
C SER A 174 -8.80 9.19 -4.05
N SER A 175 -8.96 8.34 -3.04
CA SER A 175 -9.92 7.23 -3.08
C SER A 175 -11.33 7.71 -3.45
N PRO A 176 -11.93 7.22 -4.56
CA PRO A 176 -13.33 7.48 -4.90
C PRO A 176 -14.31 6.74 -3.99
N ASN A 177 -13.80 5.81 -3.18
CA ASN A 177 -14.60 4.81 -2.47
C ASN A 177 -14.81 5.13 -0.99
N THR A 178 -14.27 6.26 -0.54
CA THR A 178 -14.43 6.80 0.81
C THR A 178 -15.19 8.11 0.69
N ARG A 179 -16.38 8.19 1.31
CA ARG A 179 -17.26 9.36 1.18
C ARG A 179 -16.49 10.64 1.50
N ASN A 180 -16.66 11.65 0.64
CA ASN A 180 -16.12 12.99 0.79
C ASN A 180 -14.58 13.10 0.90
N LEU A 181 -13.82 12.02 0.70
CA LEU A 181 -12.36 12.08 0.88
C LEU A 181 -11.68 13.07 -0.07
N ARG A 182 -12.17 13.15 -1.32
CA ARG A 182 -11.66 14.08 -2.32
C ARG A 182 -11.93 15.55 -2.01
N GLN A 183 -12.78 15.87 -1.04
CA GLN A 183 -12.94 17.25 -0.56
C GLN A 183 -11.63 17.78 0.07
N LEU A 184 -10.77 16.90 0.59
CA LEU A 184 -9.42 17.25 1.06
C LEU A 184 -8.46 17.67 -0.07
N GLN A 185 -8.90 17.60 -1.34
CA GLN A 185 -8.14 18.15 -2.47
C GLN A 185 -8.50 19.61 -2.75
N GLY A 186 -9.47 20.20 -2.02
CA GLY A 186 -9.68 21.64 -2.00
C GLY A 186 -8.43 22.37 -1.50
N GLY A 187 -8.16 23.56 -2.04
CA GLY A 187 -6.89 24.28 -1.77
C GLY A 187 -6.65 24.50 -0.28
N ASP A 188 -7.62 25.12 0.41
CA ASP A 188 -7.49 25.47 1.82
C ASP A 188 -7.44 24.22 2.72
N GLU A 189 -8.26 23.19 2.44
CA GLU A 189 -8.26 21.94 3.20
C GLU A 189 -6.96 21.14 3.02
N LEU A 190 -6.43 21.11 1.79
CA LEU A 190 -5.18 20.44 1.48
C LEU A 190 -4.02 21.14 2.17
N ASP A 191 -3.94 22.47 2.09
CA ASP A 191 -2.89 23.26 2.73
C ASP A 191 -2.90 23.06 4.25
N ALA A 192 -4.08 23.08 4.88
CA ALA A 192 -4.23 22.84 6.30
C ALA A 192 -3.79 21.42 6.72
N LEU A 193 -4.12 20.40 5.91
CA LEU A 193 -3.69 19.01 6.15
C LEU A 193 -2.18 18.86 6.00
N LEU A 194 -1.60 19.41 4.93
CA LEU A 194 -0.18 19.31 4.65
C LEU A 194 0.66 20.06 5.69
N ALA A 195 0.22 21.24 6.14
CA ALA A 195 0.90 21.99 7.20
C ALA A 195 1.02 21.17 8.50
N GLN A 196 -0.07 20.49 8.89
CA GLN A 196 -0.07 19.60 10.07
C GLN A 196 0.86 18.39 9.88
N LEU A 197 0.79 17.74 8.71
CA LEU A 197 1.64 16.58 8.41
C LEU A 197 3.12 16.94 8.36
N LYS A 198 3.47 18.10 7.79
CA LYS A 198 4.85 18.60 7.73
C LYS A 198 5.39 18.94 9.11
N THR A 199 4.61 19.61 9.94
CA THR A 199 4.95 19.89 11.34
C THR A 199 5.20 18.60 12.12
N GLU A 200 4.35 17.59 11.93
CA GLU A 200 4.52 16.29 12.59
C GLU A 200 5.73 15.52 12.04
N GLN A 201 5.96 15.55 10.72
CA GLN A 201 7.11 14.92 10.07
C GLN A 201 8.44 15.46 10.63
N GLU A 202 8.55 16.77 10.86
CA GLU A 202 9.74 17.39 11.45
C GLU A 202 10.02 16.88 12.87
N LYS A 203 8.97 16.80 13.71
CA LYS A 203 9.08 16.23 15.07
C LYS A 203 9.55 14.77 15.02
N LEU A 204 8.93 13.97 14.16
CA LEU A 204 9.28 12.56 13.98
C LEU A 204 10.70 12.39 13.41
N ALA A 205 11.13 13.28 12.52
CA ALA A 205 12.48 13.27 11.98
C ALA A 205 13.52 13.49 13.07
N GLN A 206 13.28 14.46 13.96
CA GLN A 206 14.13 14.73 15.12
C GLN A 206 14.11 13.56 16.12
N GLN A 207 12.93 13.02 16.42
CA GLN A 207 12.76 11.91 17.36
C GLN A 207 13.46 10.62 16.90
N HIS A 208 13.41 10.32 15.59
CA HIS A 208 13.95 9.07 15.04
C HIS A 208 15.32 9.23 14.40
N GLY A 209 15.87 10.44 14.33
CA GLY A 209 17.17 10.71 13.69
C GLY A 209 17.19 10.39 12.19
N LYS A 210 16.03 10.36 11.52
CA LYS A 210 15.92 10.07 10.08
C LYS A 210 14.78 10.86 9.44
N TYR A 211 14.98 11.32 8.21
CA TYR A 211 13.94 11.95 7.42
C TYR A 211 13.21 10.92 6.55
N VAL A 212 11.90 10.74 6.74
CA VAL A 212 11.06 9.85 5.92
C VAL A 212 10.19 10.73 5.02
N PRO A 213 10.39 10.73 3.68
CA PRO A 213 9.63 11.59 2.78
C PRO A 213 8.14 11.24 2.74
N LEU A 214 7.31 12.27 2.52
CA LEU A 214 5.88 12.15 2.29
C LEU A 214 5.57 12.33 0.80
N ALA A 215 4.71 11.49 0.24
CA ALA A 215 4.19 11.62 -1.12
C ALA A 215 2.67 11.73 -1.09
N VAL A 216 2.09 12.75 -1.72
CA VAL A 216 0.63 12.89 -1.82
C VAL A 216 0.14 12.15 -3.06
N LYS A 217 -0.85 11.27 -2.88
CA LYS A 217 -1.45 10.50 -3.98
C LYS A 217 -2.76 11.15 -4.42
N ILE A 218 -2.72 11.81 -5.57
CA ILE A 218 -3.86 12.51 -6.22
C ILE A 218 -4.71 11.59 -7.08
#